data_AF-A0A537YFY4-F1
#
_entry.id   AF-A0A537YFY4-F1
#
_cell.length_a   1.000
_cell.length_b   1.000
_cell.length_c   1.000
_cell.angle_alpha   90.00
_cell.angle_beta   90.00
_cell.angle_gamma   90.00
#
_symmetry.space_group_name_H-M   'P 1'
#
loop_
_entity.id
_entity.type
_entity.pdbx_description
1 polymer ?
#
loop_
_entity_poly.entity_id
_entity_poly.type
_entity_poly.pdbx_seq_one_letter_code
_entity_poly.pdbx_strand_id
1 'polypeptide(L)'
;MPIVAVKVHPAIGVARLGDSPDDFFIGPEKVWEAPDPAGGFKDAQCRVKRQVARFRVYAYHDDGTVDELTAANADITWTVQLANKKATHAGNARSSADLTIDAGPRTLNGPDQR
;
A
#
# COMPACT_ATOMS: atom_id res chain seq x y z
N MET A 1 -2.97 -15.61 25.24
CA MET A 1 -3.70 -16.62 24.44
C MET A 1 -2.93 -16.91 23.16
N PRO A 2 -2.96 -18.13 22.61
CA PRO A 2 -2.23 -18.46 21.39
C PRO A 2 -2.77 -17.67 20.18
N ILE A 3 -1.89 -17.33 19.26
CA ILE A 3 -2.27 -16.76 17.96
C ILE A 3 -2.65 -17.91 17.03
N VAL A 4 -3.83 -17.83 16.41
CA VAL A 4 -4.31 -18.83 15.43
C VAL A 4 -4.15 -18.36 13.97
N ALA A 5 -4.08 -17.06 13.74
CA ALA A 5 -3.82 -16.49 12.41
C ALA A 5 -3.23 -15.09 12.48
N VAL A 6 -2.44 -14.72 11.47
CA VAL A 6 -1.95 -13.36 11.26
C VAL A 6 -2.42 -12.89 9.88
N LYS A 7 -3.04 -11.70 9.81
CA LYS A 7 -3.62 -11.19 8.56
C LYS A 7 -3.23 -9.74 8.29
N VAL A 8 -3.05 -9.42 7.01
CA VAL A 8 -2.80 -8.06 6.52
C VAL A 8 -4.12 -7.39 6.18
N HIS A 9 -4.31 -6.16 6.65
CA HIS A 9 -5.48 -5.34 6.38
C HIS A 9 -5.06 -3.94 5.87
N PRO A 10 -5.72 -3.39 4.82
CA PRO A 10 -6.77 -4.03 4.04
C PRO A 10 -6.22 -5.18 3.19
N ALA A 11 -7.09 -6.12 2.82
CA ALA A 11 -6.71 -7.21 1.91
C ALA A 11 -6.35 -6.68 0.50
N ILE A 12 -6.95 -5.55 0.11
CA ILE A 12 -6.67 -4.84 -1.14
C ILE A 12 -6.46 -3.37 -0.79
N GLY A 13 -5.22 -2.89 -0.96
CA GLY A 13 -4.91 -1.47 -0.84
C GLY A 13 -5.20 -0.72 -2.14
N VAL A 14 -5.68 0.51 -2.02
CA VAL A 14 -5.91 1.41 -3.16
C VAL A 14 -5.04 2.65 -3.03
N ALA A 15 -4.16 2.84 -4.00
CA ALA A 15 -3.33 4.04 -4.15
C ALA A 15 -3.74 4.83 -5.40
N ARG A 16 -3.46 6.13 -5.42
CA ARG A 16 -3.68 7.01 -6.58
C ARG A 16 -2.41 7.77 -6.92
N LEU A 17 -2.20 7.97 -8.22
CA LEU A 17 -1.07 8.72 -8.75
C LEU A 17 -1.16 10.20 -8.35
N GLY A 18 0.01 10.82 -8.20
CA GLY A 18 0.22 12.23 -7.95
C GLY A 18 1.65 12.61 -8.30
N ASP A 19 1.85 13.83 -8.78
CA ASP A 19 3.13 14.36 -9.28
C ASP A 19 3.85 15.27 -8.27
N SER A 20 3.30 15.48 -7.07
CA SER A 20 4.07 16.10 -5.98
C SER A 20 5.22 15.17 -5.56
N PRO A 21 6.48 15.63 -5.48
CA PRO A 21 7.63 14.77 -5.21
C PRO A 21 7.62 14.20 -3.80
N ASP A 22 7.24 15.01 -2.81
CA ASP A 22 7.42 14.69 -1.39
C ASP A 22 6.08 14.47 -0.67
N ASP A 23 4.99 15.08 -1.15
CA ASP A 23 3.72 15.06 -0.44
C ASP A 23 2.82 13.89 -0.83
N PHE A 24 2.19 13.31 0.19
CA PHE A 24 1.16 12.30 0.06
C PHE A 24 0.12 12.44 1.18
N PHE A 25 -1.00 11.74 1.03
CA PHE A 25 -1.97 11.56 2.10
C PHE A 25 -2.47 10.12 2.13
N ILE A 26 -2.95 9.70 3.30
CA ILE A 26 -3.49 8.35 3.48
C ILE A 26 -4.93 8.33 2.98
N GLY A 27 -5.27 7.32 2.17
CA GLY A 27 -6.63 7.13 1.67
C GLY A 27 -7.64 6.83 2.79
N PRO A 28 -8.95 6.83 2.47
CA PRO A 28 -9.98 6.45 3.42
C PRO A 28 -9.75 5.06 4.02
N GLU A 29 -9.83 4.96 5.34
CA GLU A 29 -9.74 3.68 6.08
C GLU A 29 -11.13 3.17 6.50
N LYS A 30 -12.17 3.98 6.31
CA LYS A 30 -13.58 3.62 6.53
C LYS A 30 -14.41 3.88 5.28
N VAL A 31 -15.46 3.07 5.12
CA VAL A 31 -16.43 3.24 4.04
C VAL A 31 -17.15 4.57 4.23
N TRP A 32 -17.35 5.31 3.13
CA TRP A 32 -18.03 6.62 3.09
C TRP A 32 -17.29 7.78 3.80
N GLU A 33 -16.08 7.55 4.29
CA GLU A 33 -15.23 8.62 4.80
C GLU A 33 -14.51 9.30 3.62
N ALA A 34 -14.79 10.59 3.42
CA ALA A 34 -14.06 11.38 2.44
C ALA A 34 -12.66 11.72 3.00
N PRO A 35 -11.59 11.61 2.19
CA PRO A 35 -10.28 12.05 2.62
C PRO A 35 -10.25 13.58 2.73
N ASP A 36 -9.70 14.10 3.84
CA ASP A 36 -9.49 15.53 4.07
C ASP A 36 -8.03 15.81 4.44
N PRO A 37 -7.11 15.77 3.46
CA PRO A 37 -5.69 15.98 3.73
C PRO A 37 -5.39 17.42 4.12
N ALA A 38 -4.54 17.60 5.14
CA ALA A 38 -4.07 18.92 5.56
C ALA A 38 -3.45 19.68 4.37
N GLY A 39 -3.88 20.94 4.18
CA GLY A 39 -3.48 21.77 3.04
C GLY A 39 -4.08 21.33 1.70
N GLY A 40 -5.11 20.47 1.70
CA GLY A 40 -5.80 20.00 0.50
C GLY A 40 -5.04 18.96 -0.31
N PHE A 41 -5.58 18.63 -1.49
CA PHE A 41 -5.08 17.56 -2.37
C PHE A 41 -3.86 17.93 -3.22
N LYS A 42 -3.42 19.19 -3.15
CA LYS A 42 -2.30 19.70 -3.93
C LYS A 42 -1.26 20.34 -3.01
N ASP A 43 -0.02 20.36 -3.46
CA ASP A 43 1.05 21.10 -2.79
C ASP A 43 1.07 22.59 -3.18
N ALA A 44 2.02 23.35 -2.63
CA ALA A 44 2.17 24.79 -2.86
C ALA A 44 2.48 25.16 -4.33
N GLN A 45 2.93 24.19 -5.14
CA GLN A 45 3.20 24.35 -6.57
C GLN A 45 2.05 23.82 -7.44
N CYS A 46 0.88 23.55 -6.85
CA CYS A 46 -0.31 23.00 -7.51
C CYS A 46 -0.14 21.58 -8.08
N ARG A 47 0.89 20.83 -7.64
CA ARG A 47 1.06 19.41 -8.00
C ARG A 47 0.15 18.54 -7.14
N VAL A 48 -0.31 17.43 -7.67
CA VAL A 48 -1.24 16.50 -7.00
C VAL A 48 -0.47 15.64 -6.00
N LYS A 49 -0.94 15.62 -4.74
CA LYS A 49 -0.41 14.72 -3.71
C LYS A 49 -0.77 13.27 -4.03
N ARG A 50 0.15 12.33 -3.82
CA ARG A 50 -0.16 10.90 -3.96
C ARG A 50 -1.14 10.46 -2.88
N GLN A 51 -2.10 9.61 -3.24
CA GLN A 51 -2.89 8.89 -2.23
C GLN A 51 -2.22 7.53 -1.99
N VAL A 52 -1.86 7.25 -0.74
CA VAL A 52 -1.24 5.97 -0.35
C VAL A 52 -2.21 5.10 0.44
N ALA A 53 -2.02 3.79 0.36
CA ALA A 53 -2.73 2.82 1.20
C ALA A 53 -1.87 2.49 2.43
N ARG A 54 -2.49 2.52 3.62
CA ARG A 54 -1.85 2.03 4.85
C ARG A 54 -2.23 0.57 5.04
N PHE A 55 -1.23 -0.27 5.22
CA PHE A 55 -1.43 -1.67 5.61
C PHE A 55 -1.04 -1.86 7.07
N ARG A 56 -1.77 -2.74 7.75
CA ARG A 56 -1.56 -3.14 9.15
C ARG A 56 -1.61 -4.65 9.24
N VAL A 57 -0.98 -5.20 10.27
CA VAL A 57 -0.96 -6.64 10.55
C VAL A 57 -1.72 -6.89 11.85
N TYR A 58 -2.63 -7.86 11.84
CA TYR A 58 -3.43 -8.22 13.02
C TYR A 58 -3.24 -9.69 13.37
N ALA A 59 -3.05 -9.96 14.66
CA ALA A 59 -3.06 -11.29 15.25
C ALA A 59 -4.48 -11.63 15.71
N TYR A 60 -4.95 -12.82 15.31
CA TYR A 60 -6.22 -13.39 15.73
C TYR A 60 -5.94 -14.50 16.73
N HIS A 61 -6.68 -14.51 17.83
CA HIS A 61 -6.54 -15.49 18.91
C HIS A 61 -7.67 -16.53 18.90
N ASP A 62 -7.46 -17.64 19.58
CA ASP A 62 -8.42 -18.74 19.70
C ASP A 62 -9.68 -18.37 20.50
N ASP A 63 -9.58 -17.39 21.40
CA ASP A 63 -10.69 -16.80 22.14
C ASP A 63 -11.48 -15.74 21.34
N GLY A 64 -11.08 -15.45 20.10
CA GLY A 64 -11.69 -14.47 19.22
C GLY A 64 -11.20 -13.04 19.40
N THR A 65 -10.25 -12.78 20.29
CA THR A 65 -9.60 -11.46 20.41
C THR A 65 -8.71 -11.17 19.20
N VAL A 66 -8.52 -9.87 18.92
CA VAL A 66 -7.72 -9.38 17.80
C VAL A 66 -6.84 -8.23 18.25
N ASP A 67 -5.53 -8.37 18.07
CA ASP A 67 -4.54 -7.35 18.42
C ASP A 67 -3.77 -6.87 17.18
N GLU A 68 -3.42 -5.59 17.13
CA GLU A 68 -2.52 -5.07 16.10
C GLU A 68 -1.07 -5.43 16.42
N LEU A 69 -0.39 -6.03 15.44
CA LEU A 69 1.05 -6.24 15.49
C LEU A 69 1.75 -5.00 14.93
N THR A 70 2.68 -4.47 15.71
CA THR A 70 3.48 -3.27 15.42
C THR A 70 4.95 -3.56 15.69
N ALA A 71 5.83 -2.62 15.34
CA ALA A 71 7.25 -2.74 15.67
C ALA A 71 7.54 -2.80 17.20
N ALA A 72 6.56 -2.47 18.05
CA ALA A 72 6.71 -2.58 19.50
C ALA A 72 6.59 -4.03 20.02
N ASN A 73 5.94 -4.93 19.27
CA ASN A 73 5.65 -6.29 19.70
C ASN A 73 5.94 -7.36 18.63
N ALA A 74 6.44 -6.99 17.45
CA ALA A 74 6.81 -7.90 16.38
C ALA A 74 7.89 -7.31 15.45
N ASP A 75 8.74 -8.19 14.90
CA ASP A 75 9.59 -7.86 13.75
C ASP A 75 8.79 -8.00 12.47
N ILE A 76 8.66 -6.90 11.71
CA ILE A 76 7.82 -6.84 10.51
C ILE A 76 8.66 -6.47 9.29
N THR A 77 8.66 -7.36 8.30
CA THR A 77 9.26 -7.17 6.98
C THR A 77 8.15 -7.12 5.92
N TRP A 78 8.09 -6.01 5.18
CA TRP A 78 7.14 -5.83 4.09
C TRP A 78 7.82 -6.08 2.75
N THR A 79 7.24 -6.94 1.91
CA THR A 79 7.66 -7.09 0.51
C THR A 79 6.49 -6.78 -0.41
N VAL A 80 6.72 -5.89 -1.38
CA VAL A 80 5.72 -5.49 -2.39
C VAL A 80 6.32 -5.59 -3.78
N GLN A 81 5.58 -6.18 -4.71
CA GLN A 81 5.91 -6.19 -6.14
C GLN A 81 4.75 -5.59 -6.92
N LEU A 82 5.03 -4.53 -7.68
CA LEU A 82 4.07 -3.91 -8.58
C LEU A 82 4.48 -4.19 -10.03
N ALA A 83 3.50 -4.53 -10.86
CA ALA A 83 3.71 -4.71 -12.28
C ALA A 83 2.58 -4.03 -13.08
N ASN A 84 2.92 -3.47 -14.23
CA ASN A 84 1.97 -2.98 -15.21
C ASN A 84 2.09 -3.82 -16.48
N LYS A 85 1.04 -4.62 -16.73
CA LYS A 85 0.90 -5.49 -17.90
C LYS A 85 -0.14 -4.98 -18.90
N LYS A 86 -0.55 -3.71 -18.81
CA LYS A 86 -1.61 -3.16 -19.68
C LYS A 86 -1.25 -3.26 -21.16
N ALA A 87 0.03 -3.08 -21.49
CA ALA A 87 0.52 -3.15 -22.87
C ALA A 87 0.60 -4.59 -23.40
N THR A 88 0.41 -5.65 -22.60
CA THR A 88 0.49 -7.03 -23.11
C THR A 88 -0.80 -7.51 -23.78
N HIS A 89 -1.75 -6.61 -24.06
CA HIS A 89 -2.99 -6.96 -24.74
C HIS A 89 -2.73 -7.52 -26.16
N ALA A 90 -3.57 -8.44 -26.60
CA ALA A 90 -3.35 -9.29 -27.78
C ALA A 90 -3.15 -8.53 -29.11
N GLY A 91 -3.54 -7.26 -29.19
CA GLY A 91 -3.33 -6.42 -30.37
C GLY A 91 -1.91 -5.89 -30.55
N ASN A 92 -0.99 -6.14 -29.62
CA ASN A 92 0.39 -5.64 -29.71
C ASN A 92 1.35 -6.63 -30.38
N ALA A 93 2.19 -6.11 -31.28
CA ALA A 93 3.10 -6.91 -32.11
C ALA A 93 4.40 -7.35 -31.39
N ARG A 94 4.65 -6.91 -30.15
CA ARG A 94 5.83 -7.30 -29.35
C ARG A 94 5.48 -8.39 -28.35
N SER A 95 6.51 -9.06 -27.84
CA SER A 95 6.31 -10.09 -26.82
C SER A 95 5.74 -9.48 -25.53
N SER A 96 4.99 -10.27 -24.75
CA SER A 96 4.46 -9.83 -23.46
C SER A 96 5.57 -9.45 -22.46
N ALA A 97 6.75 -10.07 -22.58
CA ALA A 97 7.91 -9.75 -21.76
C ALA A 97 8.41 -8.32 -22.04
N ASP A 98 8.53 -7.93 -23.31
CA ASP A 98 8.99 -6.58 -23.71
C ASP A 98 7.99 -5.47 -23.35
N LEU A 99 6.73 -5.84 -23.13
CA LEU A 99 5.63 -4.93 -22.89
C LEU A 99 5.23 -4.84 -21.42
N THR A 100 5.87 -5.63 -20.55
CA THR A 100 5.61 -5.61 -19.11
C THR A 100 6.55 -4.63 -18.42
N ILE A 101 6.00 -3.70 -17.64
CA ILE A 101 6.78 -2.90 -16.69
C ILE A 101 6.71 -3.63 -15.35
N ASP A 102 7.80 -4.31 -14.99
CA ASP A 102 7.97 -4.98 -13.70
C ASP A 102 9.34 -4.60 -13.13
N ALA A 103 9.35 -3.85 -12.03
CA ALA A 103 10.58 -3.40 -11.39
C ALA A 103 11.14 -4.43 -10.39
N GLY A 104 10.49 -5.58 -10.26
CA GLY A 104 10.76 -6.59 -9.24
C GLY A 104 10.23 -6.19 -7.85
N PRO A 105 10.37 -7.08 -6.86
CA PRO A 105 9.95 -6.79 -5.49
C PRO A 105 10.82 -5.70 -4.85
N ARG A 106 10.23 -4.99 -3.88
CA ARG A 106 10.93 -4.12 -2.94
C ARG A 106 10.60 -4.58 -1.52
N THR A 107 11.61 -4.59 -0.66
CA THR A 107 11.50 -5.07 0.72
C THR A 107 11.93 -3.97 1.67
N LEU A 108 11.12 -3.71 2.69
CA LEU A 108 11.37 -2.76 3.78
C LEU A 108 11.29 -3.47 5.12
N ASN A 109 12.14 -3.07 6.07
CA ASN A 109 12.22 -3.66 7.42
C ASN A 109 12.09 -2.55 8.47
N GLY A 110 11.23 -2.77 9.48
CA GLY A 110 11.13 -1.85 10.62
C GLY A 110 10.41 -0.52 10.31
N PRO A 111 10.32 0.38 11.31
CA PRO A 111 9.60 1.65 11.20
C PRO A 111 10.33 2.69 10.34
N ASP A 112 9.57 3.68 9.84
CA ASP A 112 10.05 4.92 9.19
C ASP A 112 11.04 4.74 8.02
N GLN A 113 10.92 3.64 7.28
CA GLN A 113 11.69 3.41 6.06
C GLN A 113 11.16 4.31 4.93
N ARG A 114 12.05 5.03 4.24
CA ARG A 114 11.76 5.81 3.03
C ARG A 114 12.43 5.20 1.82
#